data_AF-A0A9X5XK50-F1
#
_entry.id   AF-A0A9X5XK50-F1
#
_cell.length_a   1.000
_cell.length_b   1.000
_cell.length_c   1.000
_cell.angle_alpha   90.00
_cell.angle_beta   90.00
_cell.angle_gamma   90.00
#
_symmetry.space_group_name_H-M   'P 1'
#
loop_
_entity.id
_entity.type
_entity.pdbx_description
1 polymer ?
#
loop_
_entity_poly.entity_id
_entity_poly.type
_entity_poly.pdbx_seq_one_letter_code
_entity_poly.pdbx_strand_id
1 'polypeptide(L)'
;MATLPNPLPSLAADPSGRALGLELPPGKLIDAGGTSHALKAVGEHEGPWHEPLLWHAGAPAAPGDWATLGSAPRMAGLLPLLIDVGGGQGGPEEWELMPEETSYPGDHDADEVLAGYWEEYAEDELEADADHPGEEAVTELFGEAKEFAETIAPHGVQWPGLA
;
A
#
# COMPACT_ATOMS: atom_id res chain seq x y z
N MET A 1 17.77 15.05 3.21
CA MET A 1 16.32 14.80 3.08
C MET A 1 15.58 15.84 3.90
N ALA A 2 14.57 16.48 3.33
CA ALA A 2 13.63 17.31 4.07
C ALA A 2 12.37 16.47 4.29
N THR A 3 12.27 15.80 5.43
CA THR A 3 10.99 15.23 5.86
C THR A 3 10.09 16.40 6.23
N LEU A 4 8.91 16.48 5.62
CA LEU A 4 7.89 17.41 6.12
C LEU A 4 7.61 17.04 7.59
N PRO A 5 7.49 18.02 8.48
CA PRO A 5 7.18 17.75 9.88
C PRO A 5 5.86 16.99 9.96
N ASN A 6 5.86 15.88 10.71
CA ASN A 6 4.67 15.09 10.97
C ASN A 6 3.58 15.98 11.58
N PRO A 7 2.40 16.13 10.95
CA PRO A 7 1.33 16.98 11.46
C PRO A 7 0.50 16.29 12.55
N LEU A 8 0.60 14.96 12.71
CA LEU A 8 -0.21 14.16 13.64
C LEU A 8 -0.01 14.51 15.14
N PRO A 9 1.18 14.92 15.62
CA PRO A 9 1.34 15.46 16.98
C PRO A 9 0.42 16.65 17.29
N SER A 10 0.04 17.46 16.29
CA SER A 10 -0.90 18.56 16.50
C SER A 10 -2.34 18.07 16.77
N LEU A 11 -2.71 16.89 16.24
CA LEU A 11 -3.99 16.25 16.54
C LEU A 11 -4.05 15.72 17.97
N ALA A 12 -2.91 15.35 18.57
CA ALA A 12 -2.89 14.96 19.98
C ALA A 12 -3.29 16.13 20.89
N ALA A 13 -2.93 17.36 20.51
CA ALA A 13 -3.33 18.58 21.21
C ALA A 13 -4.75 19.05 20.86
N ASP A 14 -5.22 18.80 19.63
CA ASP A 14 -6.58 19.08 19.16
C ASP A 14 -7.21 17.86 18.44
N PRO A 15 -7.86 16.95 19.19
CA PRO A 15 -8.48 15.75 18.62
C PRO A 15 -9.65 16.04 17.66
N SER A 16 -10.13 17.29 17.58
CA SER A 16 -11.16 17.66 16.61
C SER A 16 -10.61 17.87 15.19
N GLY A 17 -9.28 18.00 15.05
CA GLY A 17 -8.61 18.24 13.78
C GLY A 17 -8.70 19.67 13.27
N ARG A 18 -9.38 20.58 13.99
CA ARG A 18 -9.63 21.95 13.54
C ARG A 18 -8.35 22.77 13.38
N ALA A 19 -7.34 22.54 14.22
CA ALA A 19 -6.03 23.16 14.09
C ALA A 19 -5.33 22.84 12.75
N LEU A 20 -5.64 21.69 12.15
CA LEU A 20 -5.18 21.28 10.82
C LEU A 20 -6.19 21.62 9.70
N GLY A 21 -7.27 22.33 10.02
CA GLY A 21 -8.37 22.59 9.07
C GLY A 21 -9.18 21.34 8.72
N LEU A 22 -9.13 20.32 9.58
CA LEU A 22 -9.86 19.07 9.43
C LEU A 22 -11.08 19.07 10.35
N GLU A 23 -12.13 18.37 9.92
CA GLU A 23 -13.25 18.01 10.78
C GLU A 23 -13.23 16.49 10.95
N LEU A 24 -12.29 16.01 11.77
CA LEU A 24 -12.08 14.57 11.91
C LEU A 24 -13.26 13.92 12.66
N PRO A 25 -13.75 12.75 12.20
CA PRO A 25 -14.72 11.99 12.96
C PRO A 25 -14.11 11.51 14.28
N PRO A 26 -14.93 11.26 15.32
CA PRO A 26 -14.45 10.70 16.59
C PRO A 26 -13.58 9.47 16.37
N GLY A 27 -12.43 9.44 17.03
CA GLY A 27 -11.39 8.46 16.76
C GLY A 27 -10.27 8.52 17.78
N LYS A 28 -9.18 7.82 17.47
CA LYS A 28 -7.97 7.76 18.28
C LYS A 28 -6.74 7.86 17.40
N LEU A 29 -5.66 8.42 17.95
CA LEU A 29 -4.35 8.29 17.35
C LEU A 29 -3.82 6.88 17.62
N ILE A 30 -3.20 6.28 16.62
CA ILE A 30 -2.41 5.06 16.74
C ILE A 30 -0.94 5.48 16.65
N ASP A 31 -0.18 5.20 17.70
CA ASP A 31 1.28 5.19 17.69
C ASP A 31 1.77 3.76 17.37
N ALA A 32 3.03 3.63 16.93
CA ALA A 32 3.60 2.31 16.71
C ALA A 32 3.87 1.65 18.06
N GLY A 33 2.85 0.93 18.51
CA GLY A 33 2.80 0.21 19.76
C GLY A 33 1.67 -0.79 19.71
N GLY A 34 1.53 -1.52 18.60
CA GLY A 34 0.65 -2.68 18.55
C GLY A 34 1.00 -3.62 19.70
N THR A 35 0.01 -4.06 20.48
CA THR A 35 0.22 -4.95 21.63
C THR A 35 0.53 -6.41 21.26
N SER A 36 0.96 -6.65 20.01
CA SER A 36 1.24 -7.99 19.52
C SER A 36 2.43 -8.61 20.26
N HIS A 37 2.29 -9.89 20.58
CA HIS A 37 3.25 -10.70 21.34
C HIS A 37 4.65 -10.81 20.70
N ALA A 38 4.85 -10.32 19.48
CA ALA A 38 6.14 -10.32 18.77
C ALA A 38 7.17 -9.35 19.37
N LEU A 39 6.73 -8.30 20.07
CA LEU A 39 7.61 -7.34 20.76
C LEU A 39 8.41 -7.93 21.93
N LYS A 40 8.19 -9.19 22.31
CA LYS A 40 9.09 -9.90 23.26
C LYS A 40 10.40 -10.37 22.63
N ALA A 41 10.50 -10.40 21.29
CA ALA A 41 11.66 -10.91 20.57
C ALA A 41 12.58 -9.81 20.00
N VAL A 42 12.09 -8.59 19.87
CA VAL A 42 12.90 -7.43 19.45
C VAL A 42 13.57 -6.85 20.70
N GLY A 43 14.89 -6.68 20.65
CA GLY A 43 15.70 -6.31 21.81
C GLY A 43 15.28 -4.98 22.45
N GLU A 44 15.63 -4.79 23.72
CA GLU A 44 15.26 -3.68 24.61
C GLU A 44 15.72 -2.26 24.17
N HIS A 45 16.04 -2.03 22.89
CA HIS A 45 16.53 -0.76 22.35
C HIS A 45 15.54 -0.04 21.43
N GLU A 46 14.41 -0.66 21.08
CA GLU A 46 13.33 -0.03 20.31
C GLU A 46 12.13 0.13 21.24
N GLY A 47 12.06 1.31 21.90
CA GLY A 47 10.87 1.69 22.65
C GLY A 47 9.67 1.91 21.72
N PRO A 48 8.44 2.02 22.27
CA PRO A 48 7.26 2.37 21.46
C PRO A 48 7.57 3.63 20.64
N TRP A 49 7.26 3.56 19.35
CA TRP A 49 7.55 4.63 18.40
C TRP A 49 7.04 5.97 18.91
N HIS A 50 7.87 7.01 18.83
CA HIS A 50 7.69 8.22 19.62
C HIS A 50 6.68 9.21 19.01
N GLU A 51 6.22 8.95 17.79
CA GLU A 51 5.31 9.84 17.05
C GLU A 51 4.01 9.11 16.62
N PRO A 52 2.84 9.77 16.66
CA PRO A 52 1.63 9.19 16.11
C PRO A 52 1.78 8.91 14.60
N LEU A 53 1.27 7.76 14.16
CA LEU A 53 1.38 7.28 12.77
C LEU A 53 0.10 7.48 11.97
N LEU A 54 -1.06 7.32 12.60
CA LEU A 54 -2.35 7.49 11.92
C LEU A 54 -3.45 7.92 12.89
N TRP A 55 -4.45 8.60 12.35
CA TRP A 55 -5.74 8.80 13.01
C TRP A 55 -6.71 7.72 12.54
N HIS A 56 -7.22 6.93 13.48
CA HIS A 56 -8.23 5.90 13.21
C HIS A 56 -9.61 6.38 13.69
N ALA A 57 -10.56 6.50 12.75
CA ALA A 57 -11.95 6.76 13.08
C ALA A 57 -12.55 5.56 13.84
N GLY A 58 -13.28 5.82 14.92
CA GLY A 58 -13.85 4.74 15.74
C GLY A 58 -15.12 4.11 15.16
N ALA A 59 -15.70 4.73 14.13
CA ALA A 59 -16.91 4.26 13.47
C ALA A 59 -16.61 3.84 12.01
N PRO A 60 -17.35 2.87 11.45
CA PRO A 60 -17.25 2.52 10.03
C PRO A 60 -17.52 3.73 9.14
N ALA A 61 -16.77 3.83 8.05
CA ALA A 61 -17.01 4.87 7.04
C ALA A 61 -18.40 4.71 6.41
N ALA A 62 -19.14 5.81 6.32
CA ALA A 62 -20.41 5.90 5.63
C ALA A 62 -20.24 6.44 4.19
N PRO A 63 -21.18 6.16 3.28
CA PRO A 63 -21.20 6.80 1.98
C PRO A 63 -21.18 8.33 2.09
N GLY A 64 -20.18 8.96 1.50
CA GLY A 64 -19.99 10.41 1.54
C GLY A 64 -18.87 10.91 2.46
N ASP A 65 -18.42 10.10 3.43
CA ASP A 65 -17.35 10.50 4.37
C ASP A 65 -16.03 10.80 3.66
N TRP A 66 -15.72 10.07 2.59
CA TRP A 66 -14.55 10.36 1.78
C TRP A 66 -14.62 11.75 1.13
N ALA A 67 -15.80 12.16 0.69
CA ALA A 67 -16.00 13.46 0.04
C ALA A 67 -15.96 14.62 1.05
N THR A 68 -16.43 14.39 2.28
CA THR A 68 -16.33 15.39 3.37
C THR A 68 -14.89 15.61 3.81
N LEU A 69 -14.03 14.59 3.70
CA LEU A 69 -12.60 14.71 3.94
C LEU A 69 -11.83 15.49 2.84
N GLY A 70 -12.47 15.87 1.73
CA GLY A 70 -12.04 16.96 0.83
C GLY A 70 -10.54 17.04 0.47
N SER A 71 -10.02 18.26 0.30
CA SER A 71 -8.60 18.55 0.02
C SER A 71 -7.79 18.96 1.25
N ALA A 72 -8.47 19.28 2.36
CA ALA A 72 -7.83 19.78 3.58
C ALA A 72 -6.75 18.84 4.17
N PRO A 73 -6.96 17.51 4.25
CA PRO A 73 -5.91 16.57 4.65
C PRO A 73 -4.66 16.72 3.79
N ARG A 74 -4.81 16.78 2.46
CA ARG A 74 -3.66 16.88 1.53
C ARG A 74 -2.86 18.16 1.75
N MET A 75 -3.52 19.28 2.03
CA MET A 75 -2.84 20.54 2.36
C MET A 75 -2.08 20.46 3.70
N ALA A 76 -2.57 19.65 4.63
CA ALA A 76 -1.88 19.34 5.88
C ALA A 76 -0.82 18.24 5.73
N GLY A 77 -0.59 17.71 4.52
CA GLY A 77 0.34 16.59 4.28
C GLY A 77 -0.21 15.20 4.67
N LEU A 78 -1.52 15.10 4.90
CA LEU A 78 -2.22 13.87 5.28
C LEU A 78 -3.00 13.29 4.10
N LEU A 79 -3.08 11.96 4.06
CA LEU A 79 -3.85 11.23 3.06
C LEU A 79 -5.00 10.48 3.75
N PRO A 80 -6.27 10.71 3.32
CA PRO A 80 -7.37 9.88 3.79
C PRO A 80 -7.21 8.47 3.22
N LEU A 81 -7.47 7.45 4.03
CA LEU A 81 -7.44 6.05 3.66
C LEU A 81 -8.75 5.38 4.07
N LEU A 82 -9.27 4.50 3.20
CA LEU A 82 -10.38 3.62 3.52
C LEU A 82 -9.82 2.21 3.62
N ILE A 83 -9.99 1.59 4.78
CA ILE A 83 -9.35 0.32 5.12
C ILE A 83 -10.45 -0.67 5.47
N ASP A 84 -10.43 -1.84 4.84
CA ASP A 84 -11.25 -2.96 5.26
C ASP A 84 -10.58 -3.69 6.42
N VAL A 85 -11.21 -3.65 7.59
CA VAL A 85 -10.75 -4.26 8.84
C VAL A 85 -11.47 -5.57 9.17
N GLY A 86 -12.32 -6.09 8.26
CA GLY A 86 -13.09 -7.31 8.47
C GLY A 86 -12.31 -8.62 8.27
N GLY A 87 -11.03 -8.55 7.89
CA GLY A 87 -10.16 -9.70 7.66
C GLY A 87 -9.60 -10.32 8.95
N GLY A 88 -8.88 -11.43 8.81
CA GLY A 88 -8.25 -12.14 9.93
C GLY A 88 -7.00 -11.46 10.53
N GLN A 89 -6.58 -10.33 9.97
CA GLN A 89 -5.35 -9.60 10.34
C GLN A 89 -5.57 -8.62 11.50
N GLY A 90 -6.80 -8.47 11.99
CA GLY A 90 -7.14 -7.49 13.02
C GLY A 90 -7.20 -6.05 12.50
N GLY A 91 -7.52 -5.13 13.40
CA GLY A 91 -7.63 -3.71 13.10
C GLY A 91 -6.31 -2.95 13.26
N PRO A 92 -6.26 -1.66 12.88
CA PRO A 92 -5.05 -0.84 12.93
C PRO A 92 -4.35 -0.75 14.29
N GLU A 93 -5.08 -1.03 15.37
CA GLU A 93 -4.52 -1.13 16.73
C GLU A 93 -3.64 -2.37 16.97
N GLU A 94 -3.79 -3.42 16.16
CA GLU A 94 -3.03 -4.67 16.29
C GLU A 94 -1.87 -4.74 15.29
N TRP A 95 -1.78 -3.78 14.37
CA TRP A 95 -0.75 -3.75 13.34
C TRP A 95 0.63 -3.43 13.91
N GLU A 96 1.63 -4.15 13.42
CA GLU A 96 3.05 -3.91 13.69
C GLU A 96 3.59 -2.94 12.64
N LEU A 97 3.35 -1.64 12.84
CA LEU A 97 3.82 -0.59 11.94
C LEU A 97 5.29 -0.24 12.25
N MET A 98 6.20 -0.50 11.31
CA MET A 98 7.64 -0.25 11.47
C MET A 98 8.13 0.71 10.36
N PRO A 99 7.81 2.01 10.44
CA PRO A 99 8.16 2.98 9.40
C PRO A 99 9.67 3.16 9.24
N GLU A 100 10.47 2.89 10.26
CA GLU A 100 11.94 2.94 10.19
C GLU A 100 12.55 1.81 9.36
N GLU A 101 11.84 0.69 9.24
CA GLU A 101 12.23 -0.41 8.35
C GLU A 101 11.76 -0.17 6.90
N THR A 102 10.99 0.89 6.66
CA THR A 102 10.47 1.22 5.35
C THR A 102 11.36 2.27 4.67
N SER A 103 11.78 1.98 3.43
CA SER A 103 12.52 2.91 2.59
C SER A 103 11.58 3.92 1.92
N TYR A 104 12.08 5.11 1.57
CA TYR A 104 11.25 6.08 0.86
C TYR A 104 11.06 5.62 -0.59
N PRO A 105 9.85 5.73 -1.19
CA PRO A 105 9.64 5.30 -2.57
C PRO A 105 10.57 5.97 -3.58
N GLY A 106 11.01 7.21 -3.31
CA GLY A 106 11.97 7.93 -4.14
C GLY A 106 13.43 7.54 -3.93
N ASP A 107 13.75 6.66 -2.97
CA ASP A 107 15.09 6.10 -2.80
C ASP A 107 15.36 4.95 -3.79
N HIS A 108 14.31 4.49 -4.47
CA HIS A 108 14.37 3.40 -5.44
C HIS A 108 14.00 3.89 -6.83
N ASP A 109 14.71 3.42 -7.84
CA ASP A 109 14.29 3.57 -9.23
C ASP A 109 13.28 2.47 -9.57
N ALA A 110 12.12 2.85 -10.12
CA ALA A 110 11.04 1.92 -10.41
C ALA A 110 11.41 0.88 -11.46
N ASP A 111 12.20 1.25 -12.48
CA ASP A 111 12.63 0.34 -13.53
C ASP A 111 13.64 -0.66 -12.97
N GLU A 112 14.55 -0.23 -12.09
CA GLU A 112 15.51 -1.12 -11.42
C GLU A 112 14.81 -2.13 -10.49
N VAL A 113 13.85 -1.67 -9.68
CA VAL A 113 13.09 -2.56 -8.78
C VAL A 113 12.28 -3.58 -9.58
N LEU A 114 11.57 -3.13 -10.62
CA LEU A 114 10.78 -4.03 -11.45
C LEU A 114 11.66 -5.02 -12.22
N ALA A 115 12.78 -4.58 -12.77
CA ALA A 115 13.73 -5.47 -13.43
C ALA A 115 14.25 -6.54 -12.47
N GLY A 116 14.63 -6.17 -11.24
CA GLY A 116 15.08 -7.12 -10.22
C GLY A 116 14.02 -8.16 -9.86
N TYR A 117 12.77 -7.74 -9.64
CA TYR A 117 11.67 -8.68 -9.38
C TYR A 117 11.36 -9.58 -10.58
N TRP A 118 11.44 -9.05 -11.81
CA TRP A 118 11.24 -9.84 -13.02
C TRP A 118 12.36 -10.85 -13.24
N GLU A 119 13.61 -10.50 -12.95
CA GLU A 119 14.74 -11.43 -13.01
C GLU A 119 14.59 -12.53 -11.95
N GLU A 120 14.29 -12.19 -10.70
CA GLU A 120 14.03 -13.17 -9.63
C GLU A 120 12.87 -14.11 -9.97
N TYR A 121 11.74 -13.56 -10.43
CA TYR A 121 10.60 -14.38 -10.85
C TYR A 121 10.94 -15.28 -12.03
N ALA A 122 11.65 -14.76 -13.04
CA ALA A 122 12.05 -15.55 -14.20
C ALA A 122 13.03 -16.65 -13.82
N GLU A 123 13.96 -16.40 -12.89
CA GLU A 123 14.86 -17.44 -12.37
C GLU A 123 14.09 -18.56 -11.66
N ASP A 124 13.10 -18.21 -10.84
CA ASP A 124 12.24 -19.19 -10.13
C ASP A 124 11.28 -19.95 -11.07
N GLU A 125 10.71 -19.31 -12.09
CA GLU A 125 9.79 -19.98 -13.03
C GLU A 125 10.51 -20.81 -14.11
N LEU A 126 11.68 -20.37 -14.60
CA LEU A 126 12.43 -21.08 -15.63
C LEU A 126 13.08 -22.37 -15.10
N GLU A 127 13.22 -22.54 -13.78
CA GLU A 127 13.54 -23.85 -13.18
C GLU A 127 12.33 -24.79 -13.08
N ALA A 128 11.10 -24.26 -13.05
CA ALA A 128 9.86 -25.03 -12.92
C ALA A 128 9.25 -25.45 -14.27
N ASP A 129 9.65 -24.81 -15.38
CA ASP A 129 8.97 -24.92 -16.67
C ASP A 129 9.83 -25.49 -17.80
N ALA A 130 10.68 -26.47 -17.49
CA ALA A 130 11.45 -27.20 -18.52
C ALA A 130 10.56 -28.13 -19.39
N ASP A 131 9.33 -28.41 -18.96
CA ASP A 131 8.32 -29.21 -19.66
C ASP A 131 6.98 -28.53 -19.45
N HIS A 132 6.61 -27.53 -20.28
CA HIS A 132 5.32 -26.83 -20.25
C HIS A 132 4.13 -27.81 -20.35
N PRO A 133 3.57 -28.34 -19.25
CA PRO A 133 2.63 -29.45 -19.31
C PRO A 133 1.21 -28.97 -19.67
N GLY A 134 0.99 -27.64 -19.67
CA GLY A 134 -0.27 -27.00 -20.01
C GLY A 134 -0.40 -26.64 -21.50
N GLU A 135 0.67 -26.66 -22.28
CA GLU A 135 0.64 -26.23 -23.69
C GLU A 135 -0.20 -27.17 -24.57
N GLU A 136 -0.05 -28.49 -24.37
CA GLU A 136 -0.89 -29.49 -25.05
C GLU A 136 -2.36 -29.32 -24.68
N ALA A 137 -2.68 -29.08 -23.40
CA ALA A 137 -4.05 -28.91 -22.93
C ALA A 137 -4.69 -27.61 -23.48
N VAL A 138 -3.92 -26.52 -23.55
CA VAL A 138 -4.37 -25.26 -24.16
C VAL A 138 -4.60 -25.44 -25.65
N THR A 139 -3.71 -26.16 -26.35
CA THR A 139 -3.86 -26.44 -27.79
C THR A 139 -5.06 -27.34 -28.07
N GLU A 140 -5.33 -28.35 -27.24
CA GLU A 140 -6.52 -29.21 -27.37
C GLU A 140 -7.82 -28.41 -27.17
N LEU A 141 -7.87 -27.54 -26.15
CA LEU A 141 -9.07 -26.78 -25.80
C LEU A 141 -9.32 -25.57 -26.69
N PHE A 142 -8.26 -24.88 -27.10
CA PHE A 142 -8.33 -23.57 -27.75
C PHE A 142 -7.70 -23.51 -29.14
N GLY A 143 -7.07 -24.61 -29.61
CA GLY A 143 -6.31 -24.66 -30.85
C GLY A 143 -4.92 -24.04 -30.73
N GLU A 144 -4.12 -24.12 -31.79
CA GLU A 144 -2.81 -23.45 -31.84
C GLU A 144 -2.98 -21.93 -31.64
N ALA A 145 -2.12 -21.36 -30.80
CA ALA A 145 -2.09 -19.92 -30.58
C ALA A 145 -1.79 -19.20 -31.90
N LYS A 146 -2.58 -18.19 -32.22
CA LYS A 146 -2.33 -17.32 -33.37
C LYS A 146 -1.07 -16.49 -33.15
N GLU A 147 -0.39 -16.18 -34.25
CA GLU A 147 0.74 -15.25 -34.24
C GLU A 147 0.37 -13.95 -33.49
N PHE A 148 1.29 -13.45 -32.65
CA PHE A 148 1.05 -12.30 -31.78
C PHE A 148 0.45 -11.11 -32.54
N ALA A 149 0.97 -10.83 -33.74
CA ALA A 149 0.50 -9.77 -34.63
C ALA A 149 -0.96 -9.94 -35.09
N GLU A 150 -1.43 -11.18 -35.27
CA GLU A 150 -2.83 -11.47 -35.59
C GLU A 150 -3.73 -11.31 -34.38
N THR A 151 -3.26 -11.76 -33.21
CA THR A 151 -4.00 -11.66 -31.93
C THR A 151 -4.30 -10.21 -31.54
N ILE A 152 -3.35 -9.31 -31.79
CA ILE A 152 -3.48 -7.88 -31.44
C ILE A 152 -4.02 -7.02 -32.59
N ALA A 153 -4.23 -7.57 -33.79
CA ALA A 153 -4.73 -6.79 -34.93
C ALA A 153 -6.20 -6.37 -34.71
N PRO A 154 -6.59 -5.14 -35.12
CA PRO A 154 -5.78 -4.08 -35.74
C PRO A 154 -5.05 -3.16 -34.72
N HIS A 155 -5.15 -3.43 -33.43
CA HIS A 155 -4.76 -2.54 -32.33
C HIS A 155 -3.26 -2.58 -31.96
N GLY A 156 -2.49 -3.51 -32.53
CA GLY A 156 -1.11 -3.80 -32.12
C GLY A 156 -0.02 -2.79 -32.46
N VAL A 157 -0.30 -1.81 -33.33
CA VAL A 157 0.73 -0.87 -33.84
C VAL A 157 0.51 0.57 -33.40
N GLN A 158 -0.70 0.92 -32.96
CA GLN A 158 -1.03 2.25 -32.43
C GLN A 158 -1.96 2.10 -31.23
N TRP A 159 -1.36 2.01 -30.05
CA TRP A 159 -2.12 2.24 -28.82
C TRP A 159 -2.47 3.73 -28.74
N PRO A 160 -3.75 4.10 -28.56
CA PRO A 160 -4.17 5.51 -28.56
C PRO A 160 -3.58 6.38 -27.43
N GLY A 161 -2.80 5.80 -26.52
CA GLY A 161 -2.22 6.48 -25.35
C GLY A 161 -0.71 6.74 -25.40
N LEU A 162 -0.03 6.46 -26.51
CA LEU A 162 1.44 6.62 -26.67
C LEU A 162 1.84 7.74 -27.66
N ALA A 163 1.01 8.77 -27.82
CA ALA A 163 1.28 9.96 -28.62
C ALA A 163 1.42 11.21 -27.76
#